data_AF-A0A177QVQ4-F1
#
_entry.id   AF-A0A177QVQ4-F1
#
_cell.length_a   1.000
_cell.length_b   1.000
_cell.length_c   1.000
_cell.angle_alpha   90.00
_cell.angle_beta   90.00
_cell.angle_gamma   90.00
#
_symmetry.space_group_name_H-M   'P 1'
#
loop_
_entity.id
_entity.type
_entity.pdbx_description
1 polymer ?
#
loop_
_entity_poly.entity_id
_entity_poly.type
_entity_poly.pdbx_seq_one_letter_code
_entity_poly.pdbx_strand_id
1 'polypeptide(L)'
;MDAESGSRALSAVNDLVELLRLALGAAERLEQEVHGPSFEHADLIARDVHRLRRSAAVLQGRIEGFVSEEAASNASRGHPLRRQSDRATG
;
A
#
# COMPACT_ATOMS: atom_id res chain seq x y z
N MET A 1 -3.24 -12.89 -10.00
CA MET A 1 -2.80 -13.10 -8.61
C MET A 1 -3.94 -13.81 -7.89
N ASP A 2 -3.67 -14.65 -6.89
CA ASP A 2 -4.76 -15.18 -6.06
C ASP A 2 -5.07 -14.21 -4.92
N ALA A 3 -6.26 -14.34 -4.31
CA ALA A 3 -6.73 -13.41 -3.29
C ALA A 3 -5.78 -13.35 -2.07
N GLU A 4 -5.12 -14.46 -1.76
CA GLU A 4 -4.14 -14.56 -0.68
C GLU A 4 -2.87 -13.77 -1.00
N SER A 5 -2.35 -13.88 -2.21
CA SER A 5 -1.21 -13.11 -2.68
C SER A 5 -1.52 -11.62 -2.74
N GLY A 6 -2.73 -11.23 -3.17
CA GLY A 6 -3.20 -9.84 -3.13
C GLY A 6 -3.24 -9.27 -1.71
N SER A 7 -3.79 -10.03 -0.75
CA SER A 7 -3.80 -9.66 0.68
C SER A 7 -2.39 -9.49 1.24
N ARG A 8 -1.47 -10.42 0.95
CA ARG A 8 -0.06 -10.32 1.35
C ARG A 8 0.64 -9.09 0.76
N ALA A 9 0.42 -8.78 -0.50
CA ALA A 9 1.00 -7.60 -1.14
C ALA A 9 0.47 -6.30 -0.53
N LEU A 10 -0.84 -6.24 -0.21
CA LEU A 10 -1.45 -5.11 0.47
C LEU A 10 -0.87 -4.91 1.87
N SER A 11 -0.69 -6.00 2.63
CA SER A 11 -0.02 -5.96 3.93
C SER A 11 1.42 -5.45 3.80
N ALA A 12 2.19 -6.02 2.88
CA ALA A 12 3.60 -5.65 2.71
C ALA A 12 3.80 -4.19 2.30
N VAL A 13 2.92 -3.62 1.46
CA VAL A 13 3.01 -2.21 1.09
C VAL A 13 2.58 -1.28 2.23
N ASN A 14 1.60 -1.68 3.05
CA ASN A 14 1.25 -0.95 4.26
C ASN A 14 2.41 -0.92 5.26
N ASP A 15 3.07 -2.07 5.48
CA ASP A 15 4.25 -2.18 6.33
C ASP A 15 5.39 -1.29 5.82
N LEU A 16 5.64 -1.29 4.50
CA LEU A 16 6.65 -0.42 3.89
C LEU A 16 6.36 1.07 4.14
N VAL A 17 5.10 1.52 3.98
CA VAL A 17 4.71 2.91 4.23
C VAL A 17 4.95 3.30 5.68
N GLU A 18 4.60 2.43 6.63
CA GLU A 18 4.78 2.70 8.06
C GLU A 18 6.27 2.71 8.45
N LEU A 19 7.07 1.76 7.96
CA LEU A 19 8.52 1.75 8.21
C LEU A 19 9.20 3.02 7.67
N LEU A 20 8.79 3.51 6.50
CA LEU A 20 9.33 4.76 5.94
C LEU A 20 8.88 6.00 6.73
N ARG A 21 7.67 5.99 7.31
CA ARG A 21 7.22 7.04 8.23
C ARG A 21 8.09 7.07 9.49
N LEU A 22 8.36 5.92 10.10
CA LEU A 22 9.22 5.81 11.28
C LEU A 22 10.66 6.21 10.98
N ALA A 23 11.21 5.77 9.84
CA ALA A 23 12.55 6.12 9.40
C ALA A 23 12.71 7.64 9.19
N LEU A 24 11.69 8.31 8.62
CA LEU A 24 11.72 9.76 8.45
C LEU A 24 11.77 10.47 9.81
N GLY A 25 10.91 10.08 10.76
CA GLY A 25 10.94 10.67 12.11
C GLY A 25 12.22 10.37 12.89
N ALA A 26 12.94 9.30 12.57
CA ALA A 26 14.27 9.06 13.12
C ALA A 26 15.33 10.00 12.50
N ALA A 27 15.29 10.20 11.19
CA ALA A 27 16.20 11.10 10.48
C ALA A 27 15.99 12.57 10.92
N GLU A 28 14.75 13.04 11.01
CA GLU A 28 14.40 14.38 11.48
C GLU A 28 14.85 14.63 12.94
N ARG A 29 14.84 13.60 13.80
CA ARG A 29 15.41 13.71 15.15
C ARG A 29 16.92 13.79 15.12
N LEU A 30 17.59 13.04 14.26
CA LEU A 30 19.05 13.14 14.12
C LEU A 30 19.46 14.55 13.67
N GLU A 31 18.75 15.16 12.73
CA GLU A 31 18.99 16.55 12.30
C GLU A 31 18.96 17.55 13.46
N GLN A 32 18.16 17.30 14.51
CA GLN A 32 18.07 18.16 15.68
C GLN A 32 19.23 17.95 16.68
N GLU A 33 19.85 16.77 16.66
CA GLU A 33 20.86 16.34 17.65
C GLU A 33 22.30 16.44 17.12
N VAL A 34 22.50 16.50 15.80
CA VAL A 34 23.84 16.55 15.19
C VAL A 34 24.09 17.85 14.44
N HIS A 35 25.38 18.18 14.22
CA HIS A 35 25.82 19.39 13.55
C HIS A 35 26.92 19.12 12.52
N GLY A 36 27.20 20.11 11.66
CA GLY A 36 28.26 20.03 10.65
C GLY A 36 28.02 18.91 9.63
N PRO A 37 29.07 18.18 9.21
CA PRO A 37 28.92 17.14 8.18
C PRO A 37 27.92 16.03 8.53
N SER A 38 27.76 15.70 9.82
CA SER A 38 26.78 14.71 10.26
C SER A 38 25.34 15.19 10.06
N PHE A 39 25.09 16.49 10.27
CA PHE A 39 23.78 17.11 9.98
C PHE A 39 23.47 17.03 8.49
N GLU A 40 24.43 17.37 7.63
CA GLU A 40 24.24 17.30 6.18
C GLU A 40 23.86 15.89 5.72
N HIS A 41 24.48 14.85 6.31
CA HIS A 41 24.11 13.46 6.03
C HIS A 41 22.72 13.10 6.55
N ALA A 42 22.33 13.59 7.74
CA ALA A 42 21.00 13.37 8.29
C ALA A 42 19.90 14.01 7.41
N ASP A 43 20.10 15.27 6.97
CA ASP A 43 19.18 15.97 6.04
C ASP A 43 19.07 15.25 4.69
N LEU A 44 20.19 14.76 4.13
CA LEU A 44 20.17 13.95 2.91
C LEU A 44 19.34 12.68 3.09
N ILE A 45 19.54 11.94 4.18
CA ILE A 45 18.77 10.73 4.49
C ILE A 45 17.28 11.07 4.63
N ALA A 46 16.91 12.13 5.34
CA ALA A 46 15.51 12.53 5.51
C ALA A 46 14.84 12.85 4.17
N ARG A 47 15.52 13.60 3.29
CA ARG A 47 15.02 13.91 1.94
C ARG A 47 14.81 12.66 1.09
N ASP A 48 15.73 11.70 1.16
CA ASP A 48 15.63 10.45 0.41
C ASP A 48 14.52 9.55 0.95
N VAL A 49 14.41 9.40 2.28
CA VAL A 49 13.30 8.66 2.92
C VAL A 49 11.97 9.32 2.58
N HIS A 50 11.89 10.65 2.62
CA HIS A 50 10.68 11.38 2.26
C HIS A 50 10.29 11.15 0.79
N ARG A 51 11.25 11.15 -0.14
CA ARG A 51 11.02 10.81 -1.55
C ARG A 51 10.53 9.37 -1.71
N LEU A 52 11.17 8.43 -1.02
CA LEU A 52 10.82 7.02 -1.05
C LEU A 52 9.41 6.77 -0.49
N ARG A 53 9.02 7.48 0.58
CA ARG A 53 7.66 7.43 1.15
C ARG A 53 6.60 7.85 0.14
N ARG A 54 6.84 8.92 -0.64
CA ARG A 54 5.92 9.31 -1.72
C ARG A 54 5.81 8.23 -2.79
N SER A 55 6.92 7.60 -3.15
CA SER A 55 6.92 6.48 -4.09
C SER A 55 6.17 5.26 -3.55
N ALA A 56 6.31 4.96 -2.26
CA ALA A 56 5.60 3.87 -1.59
C ALA A 56 4.09 4.13 -1.53
N ALA A 57 3.64 5.37 -1.28
CA ALA A 57 2.22 5.73 -1.34
C ALA A 57 1.63 5.57 -2.75
N VAL A 58 2.38 5.90 -3.80
CA VAL A 58 1.95 5.63 -5.19
C VAL A 58 1.86 4.13 -5.45
N LEU A 59 2.82 3.34 -4.95
CA LEU A 59 2.79 1.88 -5.07
C LEU A 59 1.59 1.27 -4.32
N GLN A 60 1.28 1.78 -3.12
CA GLN A 60 0.12 1.39 -2.32
C GLN A 60 -1.17 1.54 -3.13
N GLY A 61 -1.42 2.72 -3.70
CA GLY A 61 -2.62 2.96 -4.52
C GLY A 61 -2.69 2.07 -5.76
N ARG A 62 -1.54 1.71 -6.36
CA ARG A 62 -1.51 0.75 -7.49
C ARG A 62 -1.87 -0.66 -7.06
N ILE A 63 -1.39 -1.11 -5.90
CA ILE A 63 -1.71 -2.44 -5.36
C ILE A 63 -3.18 -2.50 -4.95
N GLU A 64 -3.70 -1.46 -4.28
CA GLU A 64 -5.12 -1.34 -3.93
C GLU A 64 -6.03 -1.40 -5.16
N GLY A 65 -5.67 -0.66 -6.22
CA GLY A 65 -6.39 -0.69 -7.50
C GLY A 65 -6.40 -2.09 -8.11
N PHE A 66 -5.24 -2.74 -8.19
CA PHE A 66 -5.12 -4.08 -8.74
C PHE A 66 -5.94 -5.12 -7.96
N VAL A 67 -5.87 -5.11 -6.63
CA VAL A 67 -6.64 -6.03 -5.77
C VAL A 67 -8.15 -5.80 -5.93
N SER A 68 -8.58 -4.53 -6.05
CA SER A 68 -9.99 -4.17 -6.25
C SER A 68 -10.53 -4.66 -7.61
N GLU A 69 -9.73 -4.51 -8.67
CA GLU A 69 -10.06 -4.97 -10.02
C GLU A 69 -10.16 -6.50 -10.10
N GLU A 70 -9.24 -7.22 -9.43
CA GLU A 70 -9.30 -8.68 -9.35
C GLU A 70 -10.53 -9.17 -8.57
N ALA A 71 -10.87 -8.52 -7.45
CA ALA A 71 -12.06 -8.84 -6.68
C ALA A 71 -13.35 -8.66 -7.50
N ALA A 72 -13.47 -7.55 -8.24
CA ALA A 72 -14.61 -7.28 -9.12
C ALA A 72 -14.70 -8.28 -10.29
N SER A 73 -13.56 -8.65 -10.88
CA SER A 73 -13.46 -9.62 -11.97
C SER A 73 -13.86 -11.03 -11.52
N ASN A 74 -13.45 -11.45 -10.32
CA ASN A 74 -13.83 -12.74 -9.74
C ASN A 74 -15.31 -12.79 -9.34
N ALA A 75 -15.86 -11.70 -8.79
CA ALA A 75 -17.29 -11.59 -8.49
C ALA A 75 -18.17 -11.73 -9.75
N SER A 76 -17.72 -11.16 -10.89
CA SER A 76 -18.43 -11.23 -12.16
C SER A 76 -18.40 -12.64 -12.79
N ARG A 77 -17.34 -13.42 -12.55
CA ARG A 77 -17.21 -14.81 -13.04
C ARG A 77 -17.92 -15.83 -12.15
N GLY A 78 -18.16 -15.51 -10.89
CA GLY A 78 -18.82 -16.39 -9.91
C GLY A 78 -20.36 -16.44 -10.00
N HIS A 79 -20.99 -15.87 -11.04
CA HIS A 79 -22.45 -15.78 -11.12
C HIS A 79 -23.06 -16.72 -12.17
N PRO A 80 -23.32 -18.00 -11.83
CA PRO A 80 -24.26 -18.80 -12.60
C PRO A 80 -25.68 -18.55 -12.06
N LEU A 81 -26.53 -17.94 -12.90
CA LEU A 81 -27.99 -18.18 -12.91
C LEU A 81 -28.78 -18.00 -11.60
N ARG A 82 -28.73 -16.83 -10.93
CA ARG A 82 -29.77 -16.43 -9.96
C ARG A 82 -30.89 -15.62 -10.62
N ARG A 83 -31.44 -16.13 -11.72
CA ARG A 83 -32.67 -15.63 -12.37
C ARG A 83 -33.40 -16.80 -13.02
N GLN A 84 -34.18 -17.57 -12.26
CA GLN A 84 -35.33 -18.38 -12.74
C GLN A 84 -35.78 -19.36 -11.63
N SER A 85 -36.45 -18.88 -10.57
CA SER A 85 -37.20 -19.80 -9.70
C SER A 85 -38.26 -19.19 -8.77
N ASP A 86 -38.59 -17.90 -8.84
CA ASP A 86 -39.70 -17.34 -8.02
C ASP A 86 -40.88 -16.80 -8.87
N ARG A 87 -41.15 -17.44 -10.02
CA ARG A 87 -42.42 -17.29 -10.76
C ARG A 87 -42.93 -18.67 -11.17
N ALA A 88 -43.51 -19.41 -10.22
CA ALA A 88 -44.56 -20.41 -10.50
C ALA A 88 -45.00 -21.11 -9.22
N THR A 89 -46.00 -20.55 -8.55
CA THR A 89 -47.16 -21.22 -7.91
C THR A 89 -47.95 -20.08 -7.25
N GLY A 90 -49.11 -19.64 -7.73
CA GLY A 90 -50.16 -20.44 -8.37
C GLY A 90 -50.93 -21.16 -7.28
#